data_AF-A2DQ92-F1
#
_entry.id   AF-A2DQ92-F1
#
_cell.length_a   1.000
_cell.length_b   1.000
_cell.length_c   1.000
_cell.angle_alpha   90.00
_cell.angle_beta   90.00
_cell.angle_gamma   90.00
#
_symmetry.space_group_name_H-M   'P 1'
#
loop_
_entity.id
_entity.type
_entity.pdbx_description
1 polymer ?
#
loop_
_entity_poly.entity_id
_entity_poly.type
_entity_poly.pdbx_seq_one_letter_code
_entity_poly.pdbx_strand_id
1 'polypeptide(L)'
;MITFLVLLYKDIDKNCYSSDGKILTKVNDPSPNLRISSICEIIQDKCFYNLKTISSFSFGENSNLTTIGENSFRGCRNLTIINLSSCTKLKKISSSAFNSCYNVTQILLPEGIIEIQRFAFASNYQVTSIIIPASVKIIYEYAFYDCSKPQNVTFEEGSNLVSLELNVFSRTAITSFQIPEKVSKVNGYAFMDGKLTNISVHPNNNYLTTDGNAVYSKDKSILFFILNKTGYEIPNSVTTIGERCFYGSSIKTITIPINVKRIEHFAFMSCNLNNVTLLGPLDYIGHQAFDYCYRLELIIFPNSSMTFTGANFITTNVGYIKLSFTCKTLFSRDSIRENTDVSISYLNKSNLIITPNCLIMDSDQTIIYEYWDTILTIL
;
A
#
# COMPACT_ATOMS: atom_id res chain seq x y z
N MET A 1 -19.04 36.46 -26.83
CA MET A 1 -20.04 35.44 -27.21
C MET A 1 -19.30 34.11 -27.36
N ILE A 2 -19.20 33.36 -26.26
CA ILE A 2 -18.56 32.04 -26.26
C ILE A 2 -19.61 31.08 -26.81
N THR A 3 -19.42 30.65 -28.05
CA THR A 3 -20.20 29.57 -28.65
C THR A 3 -19.93 28.29 -27.87
N PHE A 4 -20.89 27.86 -27.06
CA PHE A 4 -20.88 26.49 -26.54
C PHE A 4 -21.05 25.55 -27.73
N LEU A 5 -19.95 24.96 -28.17
CA LEU A 5 -20.00 23.87 -29.13
C LEU A 5 -20.73 22.71 -28.44
N VAL A 6 -21.98 22.45 -28.84
CA VAL A 6 -22.70 21.25 -28.36
C VAL A 6 -21.91 20.04 -28.86
N LEU A 7 -21.30 19.30 -27.93
CA LEU A 7 -20.62 18.04 -28.24
C LEU A 7 -21.66 17.05 -28.81
N LEU A 8 -21.58 16.80 -30.12
CA LEU A 8 -22.36 15.76 -30.79
C LEU A 8 -21.73 14.40 -30.47
N TYR A 9 -22.50 13.54 -29.82
CA TYR A 9 -22.12 12.14 -29.56
C TYR A 9 -22.77 11.23 -30.60
N LYS A 10 -22.00 10.29 -31.13
CA LYS A 10 -22.50 9.20 -31.97
C LYS A 10 -22.99 8.06 -31.08
N ASP A 11 -24.22 7.62 -31.27
CA ASP A 11 -24.72 6.43 -30.57
C ASP A 11 -23.93 5.20 -31.04
N ILE A 12 -23.50 4.35 -30.10
CA ILE A 12 -22.77 3.13 -30.41
C ILE A 12 -23.69 2.16 -31.18
N ASP A 13 -23.13 1.51 -32.20
CA ASP A 13 -23.86 0.53 -33.03
C ASP A 13 -24.52 -0.55 -32.18
N LYS A 14 -25.79 -0.87 -32.47
CA LYS A 14 -26.57 -1.93 -31.81
C LYS A 14 -25.86 -3.29 -31.84
N ASN A 15 -25.04 -3.56 -32.86
CA ASN A 15 -24.28 -4.80 -33.01
C ASN A 15 -23.15 -4.94 -31.98
N CYS A 16 -22.78 -3.85 -31.29
CA CYS A 16 -21.86 -3.91 -30.15
C CYS A 16 -22.53 -4.43 -28.87
N TYR A 17 -23.86 -4.49 -28.83
CA TYR A 17 -24.62 -4.92 -27.66
C TYR A 17 -25.13 -6.37 -27.80
N SER A 18 -25.50 -6.98 -26.68
CA SER A 18 -26.33 -8.18 -26.64
C SER A 18 -27.69 -7.94 -27.33
N SER A 19 -28.41 -9.01 -27.66
CA SER A 19 -29.72 -8.93 -28.34
C SER A 19 -30.77 -8.14 -27.56
N ASP A 20 -30.69 -8.13 -26.23
CA ASP A 20 -31.54 -7.32 -25.34
C ASP A 20 -31.00 -5.90 -25.08
N GLY A 21 -29.83 -5.55 -25.64
CA GLY A 21 -29.17 -4.26 -25.49
C GLY A 21 -28.51 -4.02 -24.13
N LYS A 22 -28.60 -4.96 -23.18
CA LYS A 22 -28.18 -4.75 -21.79
C LYS A 22 -26.67 -4.87 -21.58
N ILE A 23 -25.97 -5.55 -22.47
CA ILE A 23 -24.54 -5.83 -22.33
C ILE A 23 -23.80 -5.25 -23.52
N LEU A 24 -22.91 -4.29 -23.28
CA LEU A 24 -22.02 -3.73 -24.28
C LEU A 24 -20.71 -4.55 -24.32
N THR A 25 -20.47 -5.24 -25.43
CA THR A 25 -19.45 -6.30 -25.54
C THR A 25 -18.09 -5.80 -26.05
N LYS A 26 -18.07 -5.14 -27.21
CA LYS A 26 -16.86 -4.60 -27.82
C LYS A 26 -17.16 -3.38 -28.68
N VAL A 27 -16.34 -2.34 -28.55
CA VAL A 27 -16.44 -1.13 -29.36
C VAL A 27 -15.12 -0.88 -30.08
N ASN A 28 -15.19 -0.84 -31.42
CA ASN A 28 -14.07 -0.52 -32.30
C ASN A 28 -14.34 0.75 -33.15
N ASP A 29 -15.40 1.49 -32.83
CA ASP A 29 -15.80 2.69 -33.56
C ASP A 29 -14.73 3.79 -33.39
N PRO A 30 -14.19 4.34 -34.49
CA PRO A 30 -13.13 5.35 -34.43
C PRO A 30 -13.62 6.75 -34.06
N SER A 31 -14.93 6.95 -33.88
CA SER A 31 -15.49 8.26 -33.55
C SER A 31 -14.99 8.74 -32.18
N PRO A 32 -14.65 10.03 -32.03
CA PRO A 32 -14.06 10.54 -30.79
C PRO A 32 -15.06 10.66 -29.64
N ASN A 33 -16.35 10.82 -29.94
CA ASN A 33 -17.41 11.03 -28.94
C ASN A 33 -18.49 9.97 -29.12
N LEU A 34 -18.59 9.04 -28.16
CA LEU A 34 -19.53 7.91 -28.24
C LEU A 34 -20.59 7.97 -27.13
N ARG A 35 -21.84 7.67 -27.46
CA ARG A 35 -22.94 7.55 -26.49
C ARG A 35 -23.27 6.08 -26.25
N ILE A 36 -23.22 5.69 -24.98
CA ILE A 36 -23.63 4.40 -24.47
C ILE A 36 -25.13 4.46 -24.19
N SER A 37 -25.87 3.45 -24.66
CA SER A 37 -27.33 3.40 -24.51
C SER A 37 -27.74 3.36 -23.04
N SER A 38 -28.85 4.03 -22.68
CA SER A 38 -29.37 4.05 -21.30
C SER A 38 -29.86 2.68 -20.82
N ILE A 39 -30.22 1.78 -21.75
CA ILE A 39 -30.60 0.39 -21.43
C ILE A 39 -29.41 -0.49 -21.05
N CYS A 40 -28.17 -0.06 -21.34
CA CYS A 40 -26.97 -0.80 -21.02
C CYS A 40 -26.81 -0.92 -19.49
N GLU A 41 -26.75 -2.15 -19.00
CA GLU A 41 -26.52 -2.49 -17.59
C GLU A 41 -25.05 -2.85 -17.34
N ILE A 42 -24.37 -3.44 -18.34
CA ILE A 42 -23.01 -3.96 -18.20
C ILE A 42 -22.14 -3.53 -19.37
N ILE A 43 -21.03 -2.85 -19.08
CA ILE A 43 -19.90 -2.72 -20.01
C ILE A 43 -18.96 -3.89 -19.74
N GLN A 44 -18.76 -4.78 -20.71
CA GLN A 44 -17.92 -5.97 -20.52
C GLN A 44 -16.43 -5.63 -20.39
N ASP A 45 -15.68 -6.62 -19.95
CA ASP A 45 -14.23 -6.59 -19.88
C ASP A 45 -13.64 -6.22 -21.24
N LYS A 46 -12.65 -5.33 -21.23
CA LYS A 46 -11.92 -4.86 -22.41
C LYS A 46 -12.79 -4.26 -23.55
N CYS A 47 -14.01 -3.84 -23.24
CA CYS A 47 -14.97 -3.33 -24.23
C CYS A 47 -14.40 -2.21 -25.14
N PHE A 48 -13.80 -1.18 -24.54
CA PHE A 48 -13.10 -0.06 -25.18
C PHE A 48 -11.56 -0.17 -25.06
N TYR A 49 -11.03 -1.36 -24.76
CA TYR A 49 -9.60 -1.54 -24.50
C TYR A 49 -8.72 -0.99 -25.62
N ASN A 50 -7.80 -0.09 -25.28
CA ASN A 50 -6.89 0.62 -26.19
C ASN A 50 -7.61 1.36 -27.34
N LEU A 51 -8.88 1.76 -27.17
CA LEU A 51 -9.58 2.60 -28.14
C LEU A 51 -9.04 4.04 -28.06
N LYS A 52 -7.84 4.26 -28.59
CA LYS A 52 -7.11 5.54 -28.51
C LYS A 52 -7.83 6.69 -29.21
N THR A 53 -8.84 6.40 -30.03
CA THR A 53 -9.64 7.41 -30.74
C THR A 53 -10.65 8.10 -29.83
N ILE A 54 -11.13 7.45 -28.78
CA ILE A 54 -12.16 8.03 -27.92
C ILE A 54 -11.60 9.17 -27.08
N SER A 55 -12.22 10.33 -27.20
CA SER A 55 -11.92 11.56 -26.46
C SER A 55 -12.97 11.84 -25.39
N SER A 56 -14.21 11.40 -25.62
CA SER A 56 -15.31 11.52 -24.66
C SER A 56 -16.31 10.36 -24.81
N PHE A 57 -16.99 10.03 -23.72
CA PHE A 57 -18.18 9.18 -23.74
C PHE A 57 -19.31 9.82 -22.94
N SER A 58 -20.54 9.45 -23.28
CA SER A 58 -21.74 9.83 -22.52
C SER A 58 -22.67 8.63 -22.38
N PHE A 59 -23.66 8.75 -21.51
CA PHE A 59 -24.77 7.80 -21.40
C PHE A 59 -26.05 8.45 -21.89
N GLY A 60 -26.98 7.65 -22.41
CA GLY A 60 -28.37 8.08 -22.52
C GLY A 60 -28.94 8.48 -21.16
N GLU A 61 -30.01 9.27 -21.16
CA GLU A 61 -30.67 9.73 -19.93
C GLU A 61 -31.07 8.54 -19.03
N ASN A 62 -30.88 8.70 -17.71
CA ASN A 62 -31.20 7.69 -16.70
C ASN A 62 -30.52 6.33 -16.93
N SER A 63 -29.19 6.33 -17.03
CA SER A 63 -28.40 5.11 -17.26
C SER A 63 -28.74 3.97 -16.31
N ASN A 64 -28.93 2.77 -16.85
CA ASN A 64 -29.11 1.53 -16.09
C ASN A 64 -27.80 0.85 -15.69
N LEU A 65 -26.64 1.48 -15.94
CA LEU A 65 -25.34 0.86 -15.74
C LEU A 65 -25.12 0.44 -14.28
N THR A 66 -24.93 -0.87 -14.08
CA THR A 66 -24.60 -1.47 -12.78
C THR A 66 -23.14 -1.91 -12.69
N THR A 67 -22.50 -2.16 -13.85
CA THR A 67 -21.16 -2.77 -13.91
C THR A 67 -20.29 -2.19 -15.02
N ILE A 68 -19.05 -1.84 -14.66
CA ILE A 68 -17.96 -1.57 -15.60
C ILE A 68 -16.92 -2.68 -15.47
N GLY A 69 -16.68 -3.42 -16.55
CA GLY A 69 -15.81 -4.58 -16.59
C GLY A 69 -14.32 -4.26 -16.51
N GLU A 70 -13.52 -5.31 -16.27
CA GLU A 70 -12.08 -5.25 -16.12
C GLU A 70 -11.41 -4.72 -17.39
N ASN A 71 -10.46 -3.79 -17.23
CA ASN A 71 -9.74 -3.15 -18.35
C ASN A 71 -10.65 -2.52 -19.42
N SER A 72 -11.93 -2.26 -19.14
CA SER A 72 -12.93 -1.86 -20.14
C SER A 72 -12.51 -0.62 -20.94
N PHE A 73 -11.98 0.42 -20.31
CA PHE A 73 -11.43 1.63 -20.95
C PHE A 73 -9.90 1.74 -20.84
N ARG A 74 -9.21 0.66 -20.46
CA ARG A 74 -7.75 0.72 -20.26
C ARG A 74 -7.05 1.14 -21.55
N GLY A 75 -6.19 2.16 -21.44
CA GLY A 75 -5.44 2.68 -22.57
C GLY A 75 -6.25 3.55 -23.56
N CYS A 76 -7.44 4.02 -23.18
CA CYS A 76 -8.15 5.10 -23.88
C CYS A 76 -7.43 6.44 -23.67
N ARG A 77 -6.25 6.60 -24.29
CA ARG A 77 -5.28 7.67 -23.97
C ARG A 77 -5.76 9.08 -24.31
N ASN A 78 -6.71 9.23 -25.22
CA ASN A 78 -7.28 10.53 -25.59
C ASN A 78 -8.48 10.96 -24.74
N LEU A 79 -8.99 10.07 -23.89
CA LEU A 79 -10.12 10.38 -23.01
C LEU A 79 -9.74 11.52 -22.08
N THR A 80 -10.57 12.57 -22.03
CA THR A 80 -10.29 13.79 -21.23
C THR A 80 -11.05 13.83 -19.92
N ILE A 81 -12.24 13.24 -19.86
CA ILE A 81 -13.08 13.22 -18.65
C ILE A 81 -13.66 11.82 -18.50
N ILE A 82 -13.60 11.29 -17.28
CA ILE A 82 -14.36 10.10 -16.88
C ILE A 82 -15.59 10.60 -16.13
N ASN A 83 -16.72 10.73 -16.84
CA ASN A 83 -17.96 11.18 -16.23
C ASN A 83 -18.93 10.00 -15.99
N LEU A 84 -19.00 9.57 -14.74
CA LEU A 84 -19.89 8.50 -14.29
C LEU A 84 -20.99 9.03 -13.36
N SER A 85 -21.14 10.34 -13.17
CA SER A 85 -22.03 10.92 -12.17
C SER A 85 -23.50 10.54 -12.34
N SER A 86 -23.95 10.30 -13.57
CA SER A 86 -25.32 9.86 -13.88
C SER A 86 -25.57 8.36 -13.66
N CYS A 87 -24.53 7.57 -13.35
CA CYS A 87 -24.62 6.12 -13.21
C CYS A 87 -24.93 5.71 -11.75
N THR A 88 -26.04 6.20 -11.17
CA THR A 88 -26.40 6.01 -9.75
C THR A 88 -26.63 4.55 -9.32
N LYS A 89 -26.83 3.65 -10.29
CA LYS A 89 -26.94 2.20 -10.07
C LYS A 89 -25.59 1.47 -10.05
N LEU A 90 -24.51 2.13 -10.46
CA LEU A 90 -23.16 1.56 -10.49
C LEU A 90 -22.66 1.39 -9.06
N LYS A 91 -22.37 0.14 -8.67
CA LYS A 91 -21.86 -0.19 -7.32
C LYS A 91 -20.35 -0.40 -7.28
N LYS A 92 -19.75 -0.74 -8.41
CA LYS A 92 -18.34 -1.13 -8.48
C LYS A 92 -17.69 -0.69 -9.80
N ILE A 93 -16.45 -0.21 -9.69
CA ILE A 93 -15.55 0.02 -10.83
C ILE A 93 -14.47 -1.07 -10.78
N SER A 94 -14.48 -1.95 -11.78
CA SER A 94 -13.61 -3.15 -11.78
C SER A 94 -12.14 -2.84 -12.05
N SER A 95 -11.29 -3.84 -11.79
CA SER A 95 -9.84 -3.69 -11.85
C SER A 95 -9.38 -3.11 -13.20
N SER A 96 -8.47 -2.14 -13.12
CA SER A 96 -7.91 -1.44 -14.29
C SER A 96 -8.92 -0.84 -15.28
N ALA A 97 -10.21 -0.64 -14.91
CA ALA A 97 -11.25 -0.19 -15.83
C ALA A 97 -10.84 1.08 -16.62
N PHE A 98 -10.23 2.06 -15.97
CA PHE A 98 -9.73 3.30 -16.56
C PHE A 98 -8.22 3.49 -16.34
N ASN A 99 -7.47 2.40 -16.31
CA ASN A 99 -6.01 2.46 -16.21
C ASN A 99 -5.41 3.06 -17.49
N SER A 100 -4.41 3.92 -17.34
CA SER A 100 -3.64 4.47 -18.47
C SER A 100 -4.47 5.32 -19.45
N CYS A 101 -5.52 5.99 -18.98
CA CYS A 101 -6.23 7.03 -19.73
C CYS A 101 -5.50 8.37 -19.57
N TYR A 102 -4.31 8.46 -20.16
CA TYR A 102 -3.30 9.47 -19.82
C TYR A 102 -3.77 10.92 -19.84
N ASN A 103 -4.75 11.28 -20.66
CA ASN A 103 -5.24 12.66 -20.80
C ASN A 103 -6.43 13.01 -19.91
N VAL A 104 -6.90 12.10 -19.05
CA VAL A 104 -8.03 12.37 -18.16
C VAL A 104 -7.65 13.44 -17.16
N THR A 105 -8.38 14.56 -17.16
CA THR A 105 -8.19 15.68 -16.23
C THR A 105 -9.15 15.63 -15.04
N GLN A 106 -10.30 14.97 -15.22
CA GLN A 106 -11.37 14.94 -14.23
C GLN A 106 -12.05 13.56 -14.17
N ILE A 107 -12.28 13.10 -12.94
CA ILE A 107 -13.05 11.89 -12.63
C ILE A 107 -14.27 12.32 -11.82
N LEU A 108 -15.47 12.01 -12.32
CA LEU A 108 -16.74 12.26 -11.64
C LEU A 108 -17.37 10.92 -11.30
N LEU A 109 -17.28 10.51 -10.04
CA LEU A 109 -17.87 9.27 -9.55
C LEU A 109 -19.39 9.45 -9.28
N PRO A 110 -20.22 8.41 -9.46
CA PRO A 110 -21.63 8.48 -9.11
C PRO A 110 -21.83 8.37 -7.60
N GLU A 111 -22.91 8.96 -7.12
CA GLU A 111 -23.43 8.64 -5.79
C GLU A 111 -23.76 7.14 -5.68
N GLY A 112 -23.52 6.56 -4.51
CA GLY A 112 -23.87 5.18 -4.22
C GLY A 112 -22.87 4.13 -4.74
N ILE A 113 -21.73 4.56 -5.32
CA ILE A 113 -20.59 3.70 -5.60
C ILE A 113 -19.99 3.17 -4.29
N ILE A 114 -19.70 1.87 -4.23
CA ILE A 114 -19.25 1.19 -3.01
C ILE A 114 -17.78 0.81 -3.10
N GLU A 115 -17.34 0.35 -4.27
CA GLU A 115 -16.03 -0.29 -4.45
C GLU A 115 -15.26 0.27 -5.67
N ILE A 116 -14.01 0.66 -5.44
CA ILE A 116 -13.04 1.01 -6.49
C ILE A 116 -11.92 -0.02 -6.48
N GLN A 117 -11.83 -0.83 -7.53
CA GLN A 117 -10.91 -1.96 -7.56
C GLN A 117 -9.46 -1.60 -7.91
N ARG A 118 -8.61 -2.62 -7.79
CA ARG A 118 -7.18 -2.55 -8.03
C ARG A 118 -6.86 -1.89 -9.38
N PHE A 119 -5.98 -0.90 -9.35
CA PHE A 119 -5.56 -0.10 -10.52
C PHE A 119 -6.70 0.60 -11.30
N ALA A 120 -7.93 0.71 -10.78
CA ALA A 120 -9.08 1.22 -11.54
C ALA A 120 -8.83 2.55 -12.25
N PHE A 121 -8.08 3.46 -11.61
CA PHE A 121 -7.68 4.77 -12.14
C PHE A 121 -6.16 4.98 -12.17
N ALA A 122 -5.37 3.90 -12.19
CA ALA A 122 -3.92 4.03 -12.20
C ALA A 122 -3.40 4.70 -13.48
N SER A 123 -2.31 5.45 -13.36
CA SER A 123 -1.61 6.14 -14.45
C SER A 123 -2.49 7.14 -15.22
N ASN A 124 -3.45 7.78 -14.54
CA ASN A 124 -4.16 8.95 -15.07
C ASN A 124 -3.38 10.22 -14.74
N TYR A 125 -2.32 10.49 -15.51
CA TYR A 125 -1.32 11.52 -15.22
C TYR A 125 -1.84 12.96 -15.19
N GLN A 126 -3.01 13.23 -15.79
CA GLN A 126 -3.54 14.58 -15.92
C GLN A 126 -4.63 14.92 -14.88
N VAL A 127 -5.05 13.96 -14.04
CA VAL A 127 -6.13 14.17 -13.06
C VAL A 127 -5.71 15.23 -12.04
N THR A 128 -6.47 16.32 -11.96
CA THR A 128 -6.14 17.46 -11.09
C THR A 128 -6.76 17.39 -9.71
N SER A 129 -7.86 16.65 -9.56
CA SER A 129 -8.57 16.48 -8.30
C SER A 129 -9.19 15.08 -8.22
N ILE A 130 -9.22 14.53 -7.01
CA ILE A 130 -9.87 13.26 -6.70
C ILE A 130 -10.91 13.55 -5.61
N ILE A 131 -12.19 13.37 -5.96
CA ILE A 131 -13.31 13.50 -5.03
C ILE A 131 -13.91 12.11 -4.85
N ILE A 132 -13.94 11.63 -3.61
CA ILE A 132 -14.42 10.31 -3.24
C ILE A 132 -15.81 10.44 -2.57
N PRO A 133 -16.86 9.86 -3.17
CA PRO A 133 -18.20 9.89 -2.57
C PRO A 133 -18.26 9.21 -1.21
N ALA A 134 -19.13 9.69 -0.32
CA ALA A 134 -19.25 9.19 1.05
C ALA A 134 -19.64 7.70 1.09
N SER A 135 -20.29 7.19 0.05
CA SER A 135 -20.71 5.79 -0.07
C SER A 135 -19.56 4.80 -0.29
N VAL A 136 -18.37 5.27 -0.73
CA VAL A 136 -17.22 4.40 -0.99
C VAL A 136 -16.76 3.75 0.31
N LYS A 137 -16.74 2.42 0.33
CA LYS A 137 -16.29 1.63 1.49
C LYS A 137 -14.85 1.15 1.34
N ILE A 138 -14.47 0.80 0.10
CA ILE A 138 -13.19 0.17 -0.19
C ILE A 138 -12.60 0.77 -1.47
N ILE A 139 -11.33 1.17 -1.36
CA ILE A 139 -10.46 1.54 -2.48
C ILE A 139 -9.27 0.59 -2.42
N TYR A 140 -9.20 -0.32 -3.38
CA TYR A 140 -8.17 -1.37 -3.41
C TYR A 140 -6.79 -0.83 -3.79
N GLU A 141 -5.80 -1.70 -3.64
CA GLU A 141 -4.40 -1.37 -3.87
C GLU A 141 -4.18 -0.75 -5.27
N TYR A 142 -3.29 0.25 -5.32
CA TYR A 142 -2.93 0.97 -6.55
C TYR A 142 -4.08 1.67 -7.30
N ALA A 143 -5.29 1.83 -6.73
CA ALA A 143 -6.42 2.39 -7.46
C ALA A 143 -6.15 3.76 -8.10
N PHE A 144 -5.38 4.64 -7.43
CA PHE A 144 -4.94 5.95 -7.93
C PHE A 144 -3.41 6.06 -8.04
N TYR A 145 -2.74 4.92 -8.22
CA TYR A 145 -1.29 4.87 -8.42
C TYR A 145 -0.88 5.73 -9.63
N ASP A 146 0.14 6.57 -9.46
CA ASP A 146 0.71 7.40 -10.53
C ASP A 146 -0.30 8.37 -11.17
N CYS A 147 -1.32 8.79 -10.39
CA CYS A 147 -2.07 10.02 -10.66
C CYS A 147 -1.21 11.20 -10.20
N SER A 148 -0.38 11.75 -11.09
CA SER A 148 0.78 12.59 -10.71
C SER A 148 0.50 14.09 -10.53
N LYS A 149 -0.75 14.54 -10.68
CA LYS A 149 -1.15 15.96 -10.57
C LYS A 149 -2.00 16.39 -9.35
N PRO A 150 -2.84 15.55 -8.71
CA PRO A 150 -3.67 16.01 -7.61
C PRO A 150 -2.80 16.34 -6.40
N GLN A 151 -3.02 17.52 -5.81
CA GLN A 151 -2.34 17.98 -4.61
C GLN A 151 -3.07 17.59 -3.32
N ASN A 152 -4.35 17.22 -3.44
CA ASN A 152 -5.20 16.76 -2.36
C ASN A 152 -6.18 15.68 -2.86
N VAL A 153 -6.77 14.97 -1.91
CA VAL A 153 -7.90 14.06 -2.12
C VAL A 153 -9.00 14.53 -1.17
N THR A 154 -10.19 14.73 -1.70
CA THR A 154 -11.35 15.15 -0.93
C THR A 154 -12.29 13.96 -0.74
N PHE A 155 -12.69 13.70 0.49
CA PHE A 155 -13.77 12.79 0.82
C PHE A 155 -15.02 13.61 1.12
N GLU A 156 -16.18 13.18 0.63
CA GLU A 156 -17.45 13.75 1.08
C GLU A 156 -17.69 13.44 2.57
N GLU A 157 -18.40 14.35 3.24
CA GLU A 157 -18.72 14.23 4.68
C GLU A 157 -19.43 12.91 4.99
N GLY A 158 -19.04 12.26 6.09
CA GLY A 158 -19.60 10.97 6.49
C GLY A 158 -19.01 9.80 5.70
N SER A 159 -17.76 9.92 5.25
CA SER A 159 -17.08 8.91 4.45
C SER A 159 -17.11 7.52 5.11
N ASN A 160 -17.44 6.52 4.29
CA ASN A 160 -17.49 5.12 4.71
C ASN A 160 -16.20 4.33 4.44
N LEU A 161 -15.13 5.00 4.00
CA LEU A 161 -13.86 4.34 3.71
C LEU A 161 -13.28 3.70 4.97
N VAL A 162 -12.87 2.44 4.88
CA VAL A 162 -12.42 1.65 6.04
C VAL A 162 -10.89 1.61 6.18
N SER A 163 -10.15 1.71 5.08
CA SER A 163 -8.69 1.56 5.08
C SER A 163 -8.02 2.33 3.94
N LEU A 164 -6.73 2.63 4.13
CA LEU A 164 -5.83 3.06 3.05
C LEU A 164 -4.93 1.89 2.66
N GLU A 165 -5.17 1.35 1.47
CA GLU A 165 -4.51 0.14 0.97
C GLU A 165 -3.12 0.39 0.37
N LEU A 166 -2.42 -0.71 0.10
CA LEU A 166 -1.08 -0.71 -0.51
C LEU A 166 -1.03 0.16 -1.78
N ASN A 167 -0.11 1.12 -1.83
CA ASN A 167 0.14 1.98 -2.99
C ASN A 167 -1.07 2.75 -3.53
N VAL A 168 -2.16 2.90 -2.77
CA VAL A 168 -3.41 3.52 -3.27
C VAL A 168 -3.17 4.92 -3.85
N PHE A 169 -2.26 5.71 -3.27
CA PHE A 169 -1.88 7.06 -3.69
C PHE A 169 -0.36 7.21 -3.91
N SER A 170 0.35 6.12 -4.23
CA SER A 170 1.78 6.20 -4.54
C SER A 170 2.02 6.96 -5.85
N ARG A 171 3.15 7.67 -5.94
CA ARG A 171 3.55 8.52 -7.08
C ARG A 171 2.55 9.64 -7.42
N THR A 172 1.82 10.11 -6.41
CA THR A 172 0.93 11.27 -6.55
C THR A 172 1.64 12.56 -6.12
N ALA A 173 1.10 13.72 -6.53
CA ALA A 173 1.56 15.02 -6.08
C ALA A 173 0.87 15.50 -4.79
N ILE A 174 0.20 14.59 -4.06
CA ILE A 174 -0.55 14.94 -2.84
C ILE A 174 0.43 15.47 -1.80
N THR A 175 0.18 16.70 -1.33
CA THR A 175 1.01 17.35 -0.30
C THR A 175 0.36 17.30 1.07
N SER A 176 -0.97 17.29 1.13
CA SER A 176 -1.75 17.11 2.36
C SER A 176 -2.81 16.02 2.21
N PHE A 177 -3.00 15.24 3.27
CA PHE A 177 -4.03 14.21 3.32
C PHE A 177 -4.72 14.19 4.68
N GLN A 178 -6.05 14.31 4.68
CA GLN A 178 -6.88 14.10 5.87
C GLN A 178 -7.47 12.70 5.83
N ILE A 179 -7.16 11.89 6.84
CA ILE A 179 -7.72 10.56 6.99
C ILE A 179 -9.20 10.66 7.39
N PRO A 180 -10.14 10.07 6.62
CA PRO A 180 -11.58 10.20 6.87
C PRO A 180 -12.06 9.40 8.09
N GLU A 181 -13.32 9.60 8.44
CA GLU A 181 -13.99 9.25 9.70
C GLU A 181 -13.91 7.76 10.06
N LYS A 182 -14.09 6.86 9.09
CA LYS A 182 -14.17 5.41 9.34
C LYS A 182 -12.89 4.66 9.03
N VAL A 183 -11.82 5.34 8.61
CA VAL A 183 -10.56 4.66 8.33
C VAL A 183 -9.94 4.20 9.65
N SER A 184 -9.73 2.89 9.76
CA SER A 184 -9.18 2.24 10.94
C SER A 184 -7.78 1.65 10.73
N LYS A 185 -7.29 1.63 9.49
CA LYS A 185 -5.97 1.11 9.13
C LYS A 185 -5.36 1.89 7.98
N VAL A 186 -4.05 2.13 8.07
CA VAL A 186 -3.24 2.72 7.00
C VAL A 186 -2.09 1.78 6.69
N ASN A 187 -1.92 1.40 5.42
CA ASN A 187 -0.70 0.72 4.98
C ASN A 187 0.45 1.74 4.91
N GLY A 188 1.62 1.43 5.48
CA GLY A 188 2.78 2.34 5.50
C GLY A 188 3.29 2.75 4.11
N TYR A 189 2.84 2.04 3.06
CA TYR A 189 3.20 2.25 1.67
C TYR A 189 2.09 2.87 0.82
N ALA A 190 1.04 3.43 1.43
CA ALA A 190 -0.08 4.06 0.74
C ALA A 190 0.33 5.29 -0.11
N PHE A 191 1.39 6.00 0.29
CA PHE A 191 1.85 7.27 -0.28
C PHE A 191 3.31 7.22 -0.78
N MET A 192 3.82 6.05 -1.19
CA MET A 192 5.21 5.91 -1.61
C MET A 192 5.54 6.77 -2.82
N ASP A 193 6.76 7.30 -2.89
CA ASP A 193 7.24 8.17 -3.97
C ASP A 193 6.33 9.41 -4.19
N GLY A 194 5.52 9.77 -3.20
CA GLY A 194 4.63 10.93 -3.21
C GLY A 194 5.31 12.21 -2.73
N LYS A 195 4.50 13.27 -2.58
CA LYS A 195 4.94 14.60 -2.10
C LYS A 195 4.32 14.98 -0.75
N LEU A 196 3.84 13.99 0.01
CA LEU A 196 3.10 14.22 1.25
C LEU A 196 4.01 14.88 2.29
N THR A 197 3.59 16.04 2.81
CA THR A 197 4.28 16.80 3.86
C THR A 197 3.37 17.12 5.04
N ASN A 198 2.07 16.86 4.93
CA ASN A 198 1.12 17.03 6.02
C ASN A 198 0.12 15.88 6.04
N ILE A 199 -0.09 15.29 7.22
CA ILE A 199 -1.13 14.31 7.46
C ILE A 199 -1.97 14.74 8.66
N SER A 200 -3.29 14.66 8.51
CA SER A 200 -4.24 14.92 9.57
C SER A 200 -5.26 13.79 9.66
N VAL A 201 -5.98 13.73 10.78
CA VAL A 201 -7.07 12.77 11.00
C VAL A 201 -8.35 13.55 11.21
N HIS A 202 -9.45 13.15 10.56
CA HIS A 202 -10.74 13.80 10.72
C HIS A 202 -11.18 13.80 12.19
N PRO A 203 -11.76 14.88 12.74
CA PRO A 203 -12.16 14.95 14.15
C PRO A 203 -13.10 13.82 14.60
N ASN A 204 -13.97 13.35 13.70
CA ASN A 204 -14.90 12.25 13.96
C ASN A 204 -14.29 10.84 13.83
N ASN A 205 -12.99 10.74 13.51
CA ASN A 205 -12.31 9.45 13.45
C ASN A 205 -12.01 8.92 14.87
N ASN A 206 -12.64 7.80 15.20
CA ASN A 206 -12.54 7.14 16.50
C ASN A 206 -11.46 6.04 16.54
N TYR A 207 -10.81 5.74 15.43
CA TYR A 207 -9.87 4.63 15.29
C TYR A 207 -8.42 5.06 15.27
N LEU A 208 -8.13 6.25 14.74
CA LEU A 208 -6.79 6.73 14.47
C LEU A 208 -6.52 8.07 15.15
N THR A 209 -5.25 8.37 15.32
CA THR A 209 -4.74 9.67 15.74
C THR A 209 -3.41 9.97 15.06
N THR A 210 -2.99 11.23 15.10
CA THR A 210 -1.73 11.68 14.52
C THR A 210 -1.13 12.78 15.37
N ASP A 211 0.21 12.86 15.37
CA ASP A 211 0.99 13.99 15.90
C ASP A 211 1.51 14.89 14.77
N GLY A 212 1.02 14.71 13.53
CA GLY A 212 1.48 15.38 12.32
C GLY A 212 2.70 14.72 11.66
N ASN A 213 3.46 13.90 12.37
CA ASN A 213 4.64 13.19 11.86
C ASN A 213 4.38 11.70 11.61
N ALA A 214 3.37 11.13 12.27
CA ALA A 214 3.00 9.74 12.16
C ALA A 214 1.51 9.51 12.36
N VAL A 215 1.02 8.36 11.92
CA VAL A 215 -0.36 7.91 12.12
C VAL A 215 -0.36 6.69 13.02
N TYR A 216 -1.21 6.72 14.03
CA TYR A 216 -1.33 5.67 15.03
C TYR A 216 -2.77 5.20 15.18
N SER A 217 -2.98 4.05 15.82
CA SER A 217 -4.25 3.72 16.47
C SER A 217 -4.62 4.79 17.51
N LYS A 218 -5.90 4.91 17.85
CA LYS A 218 -6.41 5.95 18.76
C LYS A 218 -5.73 5.96 20.13
N ASP A 219 -5.43 4.78 20.65
CA ASP A 219 -4.69 4.52 21.90
C ASP A 219 -3.16 4.62 21.75
N LYS A 220 -2.66 4.91 20.54
CA LYS A 220 -1.24 4.97 20.16
C LYS A 220 -0.44 3.68 20.35
N SER A 221 -1.11 2.53 20.42
CA SER A 221 -0.46 1.21 20.53
C SER A 221 0.09 0.70 19.19
N ILE A 222 -0.50 1.08 18.06
CA ILE A 222 -0.05 0.69 16.72
C ILE A 222 0.45 1.93 15.97
N LEU A 223 1.68 1.88 15.46
CA LEU A 223 2.25 2.88 14.56
C LEU A 223 2.09 2.40 13.11
N PHE A 224 1.22 3.04 12.33
CA PHE A 224 0.87 2.60 10.97
C PHE A 224 1.76 3.20 9.87
N PHE A 225 2.12 4.47 10.02
CA PHE A 225 2.76 5.26 8.97
C PHE A 225 3.61 6.36 9.59
N ILE A 226 4.79 6.62 9.02
CA ILE A 226 5.62 7.78 9.33
C ILE A 226 5.79 8.68 8.10
N LEU A 227 5.69 9.98 8.33
CA LEU A 227 5.85 11.01 7.32
C LEU A 227 7.33 11.37 7.13
N ASN A 228 8.04 11.63 8.24
CA ASN A 228 9.47 11.95 8.19
C ASN A 228 10.32 10.69 8.03
N LYS A 229 10.76 10.44 6.80
CA LYS A 229 11.61 9.31 6.46
C LYS A 229 13.11 9.53 6.74
N THR A 230 13.52 10.60 7.42
CA THR A 230 14.94 10.88 7.73
C THR A 230 15.32 10.64 9.19
N GLY A 231 14.35 10.65 10.11
CA GLY A 231 14.55 10.35 11.52
C GLY A 231 13.21 10.33 12.24
N TYR A 232 13.04 9.35 13.13
CA TYR A 232 11.81 9.21 13.91
C TYR A 232 12.09 8.39 15.18
N GLU A 233 11.67 8.90 16.33
CA GLU A 233 11.74 8.21 17.61
C GLU A 233 10.39 7.54 17.88
N ILE A 234 10.41 6.22 18.07
CA ILE A 234 9.20 5.44 18.34
C ILE A 234 8.77 5.69 19.79
N PRO A 235 7.55 6.21 20.04
CA PRO A 235 7.09 6.45 21.41
C PRO A 235 6.91 5.15 22.21
N ASN A 236 7.13 5.22 23.53
CA ASN A 236 6.94 4.08 24.45
C ASN A 236 5.50 3.55 24.51
N SER A 237 4.50 4.28 24.02
CA SER A 237 3.12 3.77 23.92
C SER A 237 2.95 2.70 22.85
N VAL A 238 3.87 2.64 21.87
CA VAL A 238 3.77 1.73 20.73
C VAL A 238 4.11 0.31 21.16
N THR A 239 3.20 -0.62 20.89
CA THR A 239 3.38 -2.06 21.04
C THR A 239 3.54 -2.78 19.70
N THR A 240 3.06 -2.18 18.60
CA THR A 240 3.13 -2.75 17.25
C THR A 240 3.61 -1.73 16.22
N ILE A 241 4.64 -2.10 15.45
CA ILE A 241 5.08 -1.37 14.26
C ILE A 241 4.41 -1.97 13.04
N GLY A 242 3.57 -1.18 12.36
CA GLY A 242 2.71 -1.62 11.27
C GLY A 242 3.44 -2.00 9.99
N GLU A 243 2.71 -2.71 9.12
CA GLU A 243 3.22 -3.22 7.85
C GLU A 243 3.75 -2.07 6.97
N ARG A 244 5.00 -2.22 6.50
CA ARG A 244 5.72 -1.20 5.70
C ARG A 244 5.83 0.19 6.33
N CYS A 245 5.64 0.33 7.65
CA CYS A 245 5.62 1.63 8.33
C CYS A 245 6.84 2.52 8.00
N PHE A 246 8.05 1.94 8.01
CA PHE A 246 9.30 2.61 7.72
C PHE A 246 9.87 2.28 6.35
N TYR A 247 9.12 1.58 5.47
CA TYR A 247 9.64 1.09 4.20
C TYR A 247 10.36 2.20 3.41
N GLY A 248 11.57 1.88 2.95
CA GLY A 248 12.36 2.77 2.10
C GLY A 248 12.80 4.06 2.79
N SER A 249 12.77 4.11 4.13
CA SER A 249 13.17 5.31 4.86
C SER A 249 14.69 5.50 4.87
N SER A 250 15.11 6.75 4.87
CA SER A 250 16.51 7.17 4.91
C SER A 250 17.10 7.18 6.33
N ILE A 251 16.37 6.61 7.32
CA ILE A 251 16.84 6.50 8.70
C ILE A 251 18.12 5.66 8.76
N LYS A 252 19.10 6.12 9.53
CA LYS A 252 20.41 5.44 9.68
C LYS A 252 20.47 4.54 10.90
N THR A 253 19.74 4.89 11.95
CA THR A 253 19.67 4.08 13.16
C THR A 253 18.23 4.08 13.66
N ILE A 254 17.85 3.01 14.35
CA ILE A 254 16.56 2.95 15.02
C ILE A 254 16.70 2.19 16.34
N THR A 255 16.08 2.74 17.38
CA THR A 255 15.90 2.08 18.66
C THR A 255 14.45 1.65 18.76
N ILE A 256 14.22 0.36 18.93
CA ILE A 256 12.91 -0.25 19.13
C ILE A 256 12.65 -0.31 20.65
N PRO A 257 11.66 0.44 21.19
CA PRO A 257 11.41 0.50 22.63
C PRO A 257 11.03 -0.84 23.27
N ILE A 258 11.23 -0.95 24.59
CA ILE A 258 10.94 -2.14 25.42
C ILE A 258 9.49 -2.64 25.29
N ASN A 259 8.55 -1.71 25.03
CA ASN A 259 7.12 -1.97 24.94
C ASN A 259 6.68 -2.49 23.58
N VAL A 260 7.50 -2.34 22.53
CA VAL A 260 7.20 -2.94 21.22
C VAL A 260 7.29 -4.45 21.38
N LYS A 261 6.22 -5.13 20.96
CA LYS A 261 6.09 -6.59 20.96
C LYS A 261 5.97 -7.16 19.56
N ARG A 262 5.47 -6.38 18.60
CA ARG A 262 5.32 -6.82 17.21
C ARG A 262 5.95 -5.84 16.23
N ILE A 263 6.69 -6.39 15.27
CA ILE A 263 7.11 -5.71 14.05
C ILE A 263 6.43 -6.45 12.90
N GLU A 264 5.56 -5.78 12.14
CA GLU A 264 4.83 -6.40 11.04
C GLU A 264 5.70 -6.58 9.78
N HIS A 265 5.13 -7.24 8.77
CA HIS A 265 5.80 -7.53 7.51
C HIS A 265 6.40 -6.28 6.86
N PHE A 266 7.62 -6.42 6.35
CA PHE A 266 8.32 -5.38 5.58
C PHE A 266 8.47 -4.02 6.29
N ALA A 267 8.31 -3.98 7.63
CA ALA A 267 8.22 -2.73 8.37
C ALA A 267 9.39 -1.78 8.09
N PHE A 268 10.61 -2.30 8.02
CA PHE A 268 11.85 -1.57 7.74
C PHE A 268 12.52 -2.01 6.42
N MET A 269 11.80 -2.66 5.52
CA MET A 269 12.36 -3.12 4.24
C MET A 269 12.91 -1.94 3.44
N SER A 270 14.09 -2.13 2.83
CA SER A 270 14.80 -1.13 2.02
C SER A 270 15.17 0.17 2.77
N CYS A 271 15.27 0.15 4.10
CA CYS A 271 15.77 1.31 4.85
C CYS A 271 17.29 1.50 4.71
N ASN A 272 17.75 2.73 4.89
CA ASN A 272 19.19 3.08 4.90
C ASN A 272 19.86 2.82 6.27
N LEU A 273 19.40 1.81 7.00
CA LEU A 273 19.81 1.51 8.36
C LEU A 273 21.25 0.99 8.40
N ASN A 274 22.05 1.50 9.34
CA ASN A 274 23.34 0.97 9.77
C ASN A 274 23.19 0.09 11.02
N ASN A 275 22.40 0.56 12.01
CA ASN A 275 22.26 -0.11 13.30
C ASN A 275 20.80 -0.17 13.75
N VAL A 276 20.40 -1.31 14.32
CA VAL A 276 19.11 -1.52 14.99
C VAL A 276 19.37 -1.91 16.44
N THR A 277 18.72 -1.25 17.38
CA THR A 277 18.78 -1.61 18.81
C THR A 277 17.40 -2.04 19.28
N LEU A 278 17.28 -3.27 19.76
CA LEU A 278 16.06 -3.81 20.37
C LEU A 278 16.19 -3.69 21.89
N LEU A 279 15.33 -2.86 22.53
CA LEU A 279 15.39 -2.67 23.98
C LEU A 279 14.64 -3.76 24.77
N GLY A 280 13.72 -4.50 24.13
CA GLY A 280 12.93 -5.54 24.76
C GLY A 280 12.64 -6.75 23.90
N PRO A 281 12.12 -7.83 24.51
CA PRO A 281 11.73 -9.02 23.79
C PRO A 281 10.50 -8.72 22.94
N LEU A 282 10.56 -9.14 21.68
CA LEU A 282 9.45 -9.13 20.74
C LEU A 282 8.76 -10.51 20.76
N ASP A 283 7.46 -10.51 20.53
CA ASP A 283 6.67 -11.72 20.32
C ASP A 283 6.64 -12.12 18.85
N TYR A 284 6.88 -11.15 17.94
CA TYR A 284 6.81 -11.36 16.50
C TYR A 284 7.63 -10.32 15.71
N ILE A 285 8.32 -10.80 14.67
CA ILE A 285 8.89 -9.97 13.59
C ILE A 285 8.42 -10.61 12.29
N GLY A 286 7.79 -9.80 11.46
CA GLY A 286 7.23 -10.22 10.20
C GLY A 286 8.29 -10.56 9.16
N HIS A 287 7.87 -11.35 8.19
CA HIS A 287 8.62 -11.64 6.98
C HIS A 287 9.27 -10.39 6.39
N GLN A 288 10.58 -10.48 6.11
CA GLN A 288 11.39 -9.46 5.44
C GLN A 288 11.35 -8.08 6.13
N ALA A 289 11.17 -8.04 7.44
CA ALA A 289 11.08 -6.80 8.19
C ALA A 289 12.30 -5.89 7.98
N PHE A 290 13.51 -6.42 7.80
CA PHE A 290 14.75 -5.66 7.60
C PHE A 290 15.49 -6.02 6.29
N ASP A 291 14.76 -6.58 5.31
CA ASP A 291 15.33 -6.94 4.01
C ASP A 291 15.75 -5.74 3.17
N TYR A 292 16.75 -5.93 2.33
CA TYR A 292 17.29 -4.90 1.43
C TYR A 292 17.79 -3.64 2.17
N CYS A 293 18.07 -3.75 3.47
CA CYS A 293 18.79 -2.75 4.24
C CYS A 293 20.30 -2.95 4.00
N TYR A 294 20.77 -2.61 2.79
CA TYR A 294 22.11 -2.95 2.32
C TYR A 294 23.29 -2.36 3.12
N ARG A 295 23.01 -1.46 4.07
CA ARG A 295 24.02 -0.85 4.96
C ARG A 295 23.94 -1.36 6.40
N LEU A 296 23.05 -2.31 6.68
CA LEU A 296 22.79 -2.79 8.03
C LEU A 296 23.98 -3.64 8.48
N GLU A 297 24.73 -3.10 9.42
CA GLU A 297 25.96 -3.68 9.95
C GLU A 297 25.72 -4.35 11.31
N LEU A 298 24.76 -3.86 12.11
CA LEU A 298 24.58 -4.34 13.48
C LEU A 298 23.11 -4.38 13.90
N ILE A 299 22.71 -5.49 14.50
CA ILE A 299 21.50 -5.58 15.33
C ILE A 299 21.90 -5.94 16.75
N ILE A 300 21.51 -5.09 17.70
CA ILE A 300 21.69 -5.32 19.13
C ILE A 300 20.39 -5.88 19.71
N PHE A 301 20.46 -7.09 20.24
CA PHE A 301 19.34 -7.76 20.91
C PHE A 301 19.25 -7.34 22.39
N PRO A 302 18.05 -7.44 23.00
CA PRO A 302 17.82 -6.97 24.35
C PRO A 302 18.59 -7.80 25.38
N ASN A 303 18.77 -7.21 26.57
CA ASN A 303 19.31 -7.91 27.75
C ASN A 303 18.25 -8.76 28.46
N SER A 304 17.55 -9.57 27.67
CA SER A 304 16.54 -10.51 28.11
C SER A 304 16.41 -11.63 27.10
N SER A 305 16.12 -12.85 27.55
CA SER A 305 15.83 -13.96 26.64
C SER A 305 14.60 -13.68 25.79
N MET A 306 14.62 -14.11 24.53
CA MET A 306 13.53 -13.95 23.58
C MET A 306 13.40 -15.20 22.72
N THR A 307 12.17 -15.52 22.30
CA THR A 307 11.89 -16.62 21.35
C THR A 307 11.31 -16.04 20.08
N PHE A 308 11.89 -16.40 18.95
CA PHE A 308 11.57 -15.83 17.65
C PHE A 308 10.95 -16.91 16.75
N THR A 309 9.64 -16.81 16.49
CA THR A 309 8.90 -17.79 15.68
C THR A 309 8.67 -17.34 14.24
N GLY A 310 9.17 -16.16 13.85
CA GLY A 310 9.06 -15.64 12.49
C GLY A 310 10.14 -16.21 11.59
N ALA A 311 9.78 -16.61 10.37
CA ALA A 311 10.79 -16.95 9.36
C ALA A 311 11.29 -15.66 8.69
N ASN A 312 12.57 -15.62 8.30
CA ASN A 312 13.03 -14.72 7.23
C ASN A 312 12.91 -13.21 7.51
N PHE A 313 13.19 -12.73 8.73
CA PHE A 313 13.16 -11.28 9.01
C PHE A 313 14.29 -10.52 8.31
N ILE A 314 15.37 -11.23 7.94
CA ILE A 314 16.44 -10.81 7.02
C ILE A 314 16.71 -11.97 6.05
N THR A 315 16.58 -11.74 4.74
CA THR A 315 16.87 -12.75 3.70
C THR A 315 17.91 -12.33 2.67
N THR A 316 18.06 -11.03 2.40
CA THR A 316 18.87 -10.52 1.28
C THR A 316 20.04 -9.63 1.68
N ASN A 317 20.29 -9.41 2.98
CA ASN A 317 21.45 -8.64 3.44
C ASN A 317 22.69 -9.56 3.45
N VAL A 318 23.33 -9.66 2.29
CA VAL A 318 24.49 -10.53 2.08
C VAL A 318 25.75 -9.86 2.68
N GLY A 319 26.34 -10.49 3.71
CA GLY A 319 27.79 -10.47 3.94
C GLY A 319 28.40 -9.66 5.08
N TYR A 320 27.69 -8.75 5.77
CA TYR A 320 28.32 -7.88 6.79
C TYR A 320 27.49 -7.59 8.04
N ILE A 321 26.36 -8.29 8.23
CA ILE A 321 25.54 -8.05 9.41
C ILE A 321 26.07 -8.81 10.61
N LYS A 322 26.27 -8.11 11.71
CA LYS A 322 26.60 -8.65 13.02
C LYS A 322 25.37 -8.64 13.92
N LEU A 323 25.07 -9.78 14.55
CA LEU A 323 24.04 -9.87 15.57
C LEU A 323 24.69 -9.91 16.96
N SER A 324 24.36 -8.95 17.82
CA SER A 324 24.93 -8.84 19.17
C SER A 324 23.93 -9.28 20.23
N PHE A 325 24.30 -10.27 21.03
CA PHE A 325 23.48 -10.91 22.03
C PHE A 325 24.08 -10.77 23.43
N THR A 326 23.22 -10.38 24.37
CA THR A 326 23.53 -10.35 25.81
C THR A 326 22.86 -11.49 26.58
N CYS A 327 21.76 -12.02 26.04
CA CYS A 327 21.04 -13.18 26.54
C CYS A 327 20.82 -14.18 25.40
N LYS A 328 20.46 -15.43 25.74
CA LYS A 328 20.09 -16.45 24.77
C LYS A 328 18.79 -16.06 24.04
N THR A 329 18.81 -16.08 22.70
CA THR A 329 17.64 -15.87 21.84
C THR A 329 17.39 -17.12 21.03
N LEU A 330 16.19 -17.69 21.11
CA LEU A 330 15.80 -18.86 20.32
C LEU A 330 15.22 -18.42 18.98
N PHE A 331 15.62 -19.07 17.90
CA PHE A 331 15.19 -18.79 16.54
C PHE A 331 14.45 -20.01 15.97
N SER A 332 13.36 -19.80 15.24
CA SER A 332 12.82 -20.87 14.41
C SER A 332 13.78 -21.20 13.28
N ARG A 333 13.74 -22.44 12.79
CA ARG A 333 14.43 -22.80 11.55
C ARG A 333 14.07 -21.82 10.43
N ASP A 334 15.05 -21.50 9.60
CA ASP A 334 14.97 -20.52 8.51
C ASP A 334 14.77 -19.06 8.96
N SER A 335 14.86 -18.72 10.24
CA SER A 335 14.93 -17.31 10.67
C SER A 335 16.23 -16.63 10.23
N ILE A 336 17.30 -17.41 10.07
CA ILE A 336 18.60 -17.01 9.56
C ILE A 336 18.88 -17.86 8.32
N ARG A 337 19.09 -17.23 7.16
CA ARG A 337 19.25 -17.96 5.89
C ARG A 337 20.68 -18.34 5.54
N GLU A 338 21.64 -17.63 6.11
CA GLU A 338 23.06 -17.79 5.81
C GLU A 338 23.87 -17.67 7.10
N ASN A 339 25.08 -18.23 7.12
CA ASN A 339 26.00 -18.08 8.25
C ASN A 339 26.21 -16.59 8.53
N THR A 340 25.89 -16.17 9.75
CA THR A 340 25.86 -14.76 10.13
C THR A 340 26.77 -14.53 11.33
N ASP A 341 27.59 -13.48 11.28
CA ASP A 341 28.47 -13.11 12.38
C ASP A 341 27.67 -12.75 13.64
N VAL A 342 28.09 -13.31 14.77
CA VAL A 342 27.48 -13.01 16.07
C VAL A 342 28.52 -12.57 17.09
N SER A 343 28.08 -11.74 18.03
CA SER A 343 28.81 -11.47 19.27
C SER A 343 27.92 -11.84 20.43
N ILE A 344 28.39 -12.78 21.25
CA ILE A 344 27.64 -13.29 22.40
C ILE A 344 28.45 -12.98 23.65
N SER A 345 28.02 -11.97 24.38
CA SER A 345 28.81 -11.38 25.48
C SER A 345 29.17 -12.38 26.59
N TYR A 346 28.33 -13.39 26.83
CA TYR A 346 28.56 -14.38 27.89
C TYR A 346 29.39 -15.60 27.47
N LEU A 347 29.66 -15.78 26.16
CA LEU A 347 30.45 -16.93 25.67
C LEU A 347 31.97 -16.67 25.69
N ASN A 348 32.43 -15.42 25.88
CA ASN A 348 33.86 -15.06 25.89
C ASN A 348 34.66 -15.66 24.69
N LYS A 349 34.03 -15.71 23.51
CA LYS A 349 34.65 -16.13 22.24
C LYS A 349 34.51 -15.03 21.18
N SER A 350 35.42 -15.03 20.21
CA SER A 350 35.41 -14.15 19.04
C SER A 350 35.13 -14.95 17.77
N ASN A 351 34.75 -14.27 16.69
CA ASN A 351 34.51 -14.87 15.37
C ASN A 351 33.49 -16.01 15.42
N LEU A 352 32.43 -15.80 16.18
CA LEU A 352 31.32 -16.72 16.24
C LEU A 352 30.36 -16.47 15.08
N ILE A 353 29.75 -17.55 14.59
CA ILE A 353 28.67 -17.48 13.63
C ILE A 353 27.42 -18.18 14.18
N ILE A 354 26.26 -17.77 13.70
CA ILE A 354 25.02 -18.55 13.79
C ILE A 354 24.69 -19.10 12.40
N THR A 355 24.46 -20.41 12.31
CA THR A 355 24.12 -21.10 11.06
C THR A 355 22.60 -21.10 10.81
N PRO A 356 22.13 -21.43 9.59
CA PRO A 356 20.70 -21.56 9.31
C PRO A 356 19.96 -22.62 10.15
N ASN A 357 20.70 -23.58 10.68
CA ASN A 357 20.20 -24.59 11.61
C ASN A 357 20.27 -24.13 13.08
N CYS A 358 20.44 -22.82 13.34
CA CYS A 358 20.51 -22.24 14.68
C CYS A 358 21.67 -22.78 15.55
N LEU A 359 22.76 -23.24 14.93
CA LEU A 359 23.98 -23.64 15.65
C LEU A 359 24.88 -22.43 15.83
N ILE A 360 25.37 -22.22 17.05
CA ILE A 360 26.43 -21.26 17.36
C ILE A 360 27.77 -21.97 17.25
N MET A 361 28.62 -21.52 16.33
CA MET A 361 29.88 -22.18 15.98
C MET A 361 31.02 -21.16 15.89
N ASP A 362 32.26 -21.65 15.88
CA ASP A 362 33.41 -20.89 15.39
C ASP A 362 33.30 -20.65 13.87
N SER A 363 33.98 -19.61 13.36
CA SER A 363 33.97 -19.24 11.93
C SER A 363 34.43 -20.38 11.00
N ASP A 364 35.31 -21.25 11.48
CA ASP A 364 35.82 -22.40 10.73
C ASP A 364 34.86 -23.60 10.74
N GLN A 365 33.74 -23.51 11.45
CA GLN A 365 32.71 -24.54 11.58
C GLN A 365 33.23 -25.88 12.13
N THR A 366 34.18 -25.82 13.08
CA THR A 366 34.79 -27.02 13.68
C THR A 366 34.25 -27.35 15.07
N ILE A 367 33.74 -26.35 15.80
CA ILE A 367 33.26 -26.48 17.17
C ILE A 367 31.86 -25.87 17.28
N ILE A 368 30.91 -26.65 17.82
CA ILE A 368 29.58 -26.17 18.21
C ILE A 368 29.63 -25.75 19.68
N TYR A 369 29.28 -24.50 19.97
CA TYR A 369 29.19 -23.97 21.32
C TYR A 369 27.79 -24.09 21.90
N GLU A 370 26.76 -23.75 21.11
CA GLU A 370 25.36 -23.78 21.54
C GLU A 370 24.39 -24.08 20.39
N TYR A 371 23.16 -24.45 20.74
CA TYR A 371 22.03 -24.65 19.83
C TYR A 371 20.83 -23.78 20.27
N TRP A 372 20.33 -22.96 19.35
CA TRP A 372 19.36 -21.87 19.57
C TRP A 372 18.07 -22.05 18.74
N ASP A 373 17.55 -23.27 18.62
CA ASP A 373 16.25 -23.52 17.94
C ASP A 373 15.07 -23.32 18.91
N THR A 374 13.89 -22.98 18.38
CA THR A 374 12.62 -22.88 19.13
C THR A 374 12.05 -24.26 19.50
N ILE A 375 12.49 -25.33 18.82
CA ILE A 375 12.14 -26.69 19.21
C ILE A 375 12.84 -27.01 20.54
N LEU A 376 12.06 -26.96 21.62
CA LEU A 376 12.38 -27.57 22.91
C LEU A 376 12.63 -29.08 22.71
N THR A 377 13.83 -29.47 22.29
CA THR A 377 14.29 -30.83 22.61
C THR A 377 14.70 -30.83 24.06
N ILE A 378 13.73 -31.22 24.89
CA ILE A 378 13.99 -32.03 26.07
C ILE A 378 15.06 -33.06 25.66
N LEU A 379 16.25 -32.96 26.24
CA LEU A 379 17.18 -34.07 26.39
C LEU A 379 17.21 -34.42 27.86
#